data_AF-A0A5K0Z4T9-F1
#
_entry.id   AF-A0A5K0Z4T9-F1
#
_cell.length_a   1.000
_cell.length_b   1.000
_cell.length_c   1.000
_cell.angle_alpha   90.00
_cell.angle_beta   90.00
_cell.angle_gamma   90.00
#
_symmetry.space_group_name_H-M   'P 1'
#
loop_
_entity.id
_entity.type
_entity.pdbx_description
1 polymer ?
#
loop_
_entity_poly.entity_id
_entity_poly.type
_entity_poly.pdbx_seq_one_letter_code
_entity_poly.pdbx_strand_id
1 'polypeptide(L)'
;MAVRVTTTRFPADQEAQEAAGVPWGITVTPFSPTDELGNAPLYGAGGHLLPRCDNCWAYFNTLCELEQWAWSCALCGSLNALSAEAITRYSQPASSPEMSSSFIDLEMPA
;
A
#
# COMPACT_ATOMS: atom_id res chain seq x y z
N MET A 1 0.96 9.64 7.32
CA MET A 1 1.66 9.98 6.08
C MET A 1 0.72 10.82 5.25
N ALA A 2 1.18 12.00 4.84
CA ALA A 2 0.50 12.81 3.84
C ALA A 2 1.34 12.83 2.55
N VAL A 3 0.68 12.67 1.41
CA VAL A 3 1.18 12.42 0.08
C VAL A 3 0.44 13.36 -0.86
N ARG A 4 1.15 14.34 -1.40
CA ARG A 4 0.57 15.30 -2.34
C ARG A 4 1.19 15.11 -3.71
N VAL A 5 0.35 14.78 -4.68
CA VAL A 5 0.75 14.65 -6.08
C VAL A 5 0.61 16.00 -6.79
N THR A 6 1.52 16.25 -7.73
CA THR A 6 1.51 17.44 -8.60
C THR A 6 0.32 17.47 -9.55
N THR A 7 -0.09 16.30 -10.05
CA THR A 7 -1.28 16.10 -10.90
C THR A 7 -2.03 14.86 -10.42
N THR A 8 -3.37 14.87 -10.46
CA THR A 8 -4.20 13.71 -10.10
C THR A 8 -4.38 12.71 -11.23
N ARG A 9 -4.00 13.09 -12.46
CA ARG A 9 -3.93 12.19 -13.62
C ARG A 9 -2.50 12.11 -14.11
N PHE A 10 -1.93 10.92 -14.02
CA PHE A 10 -0.54 10.71 -14.42
C PHE A 10 -0.46 10.58 -15.94
N PRO A 11 0.61 11.10 -16.56
CA PRO A 11 0.86 10.87 -17.98
C PRO A 11 1.04 9.37 -18.22
N ALA A 12 0.52 8.88 -19.35
CA ALA A 12 0.57 7.46 -19.70
C ALA A 12 1.98 7.01 -20.13
N ASP A 13 2.75 7.93 -20.70
CA ASP A 13 4.09 7.72 -21.23
C ASP A 13 4.94 8.99 -21.11
N GLN A 14 6.22 8.87 -21.50
CA GLN A 14 7.20 9.95 -21.42
C GLN A 14 6.85 11.13 -22.36
N GLU A 15 6.34 10.85 -23.56
CA GLU A 15 6.00 11.88 -24.53
C GLU A 15 4.87 12.78 -24.00
N ALA A 16 3.84 12.18 -23.42
CA ALA A 16 2.76 12.90 -22.75
C ALA A 16 3.25 13.71 -21.54
N GLN A 17 4.21 13.18 -20.78
CA GLN A 17 4.81 13.90 -19.65
C GLN A 17 5.56 15.16 -20.12
N GLU A 18 6.39 15.03 -21.14
CA GLU A 18 7.20 16.14 -21.68
C GLU A 18 6.30 17.20 -22.35
N ALA A 19 5.30 16.76 -23.12
CA ALA A 19 4.37 17.66 -23.80
C ALA A 19 3.46 18.44 -22.83
N ALA A 20 3.16 17.88 -21.65
CA ALA A 20 2.30 18.53 -20.66
C ALA A 20 2.93 19.80 -20.08
N GLY A 21 4.26 19.90 -20.04
CA GLY A 21 4.97 21.04 -19.43
C GLY A 21 4.72 21.20 -17.92
N VAL A 22 4.17 20.17 -17.27
CA VAL A 22 3.88 20.14 -15.82
C VAL A 22 4.87 19.18 -15.13
N PRO A 23 5.52 19.60 -14.04
CA PRO A 23 6.35 18.69 -13.25
C PRO A 23 5.54 17.49 -12.76
N TRP A 24 6.01 16.28 -13.01
CA TRP A 24 5.44 15.06 -12.46
C TRP A 24 6.25 14.65 -11.22
N GLY A 25 5.58 14.59 -10.08
CA GLY A 25 6.22 14.35 -8.80
C GLY A 25 5.25 14.28 -7.63
N ILE A 26 5.78 13.83 -6.49
CA ILE A 26 5.04 13.56 -5.26
C ILE A 26 5.82 14.17 -4.08
N THR A 27 5.13 14.89 -3.21
CA THR A 27 5.65 15.33 -1.92
C THR A 27 5.12 14.39 -0.84
N VAL A 28 6.03 13.74 -0.11
CA VAL A 28 5.67 12.81 0.97
C VAL A 28 6.09 13.42 2.30
N THR A 29 5.18 13.44 3.27
CA THR A 29 5.39 13.81 4.68
C THR A 29 5.13 12.56 5.53
N PRO A 30 6.14 11.71 5.78
CA PRO A 30 5.96 10.39 6.40
C PRO A 30 5.26 10.47 7.77
N PHE A 31 5.81 11.29 8.67
CA PHE A 31 5.32 11.45 10.05
C PHE A 31 4.19 12.49 10.20
N SER A 32 3.46 12.78 9.13
CA SER A 32 2.25 13.60 9.24
C SER A 32 1.23 12.88 10.14
N PRO A 33 0.64 13.58 11.13
CA PRO A 33 -0.32 12.97 12.07
C PRO A 33 -1.60 12.51 11.39
N THR A 34 -1.92 13.09 10.23
CA THR A 34 -3.05 12.69 9.38
C THR A 34 -2.63 12.51 7.92
N ASP A 35 -3.45 11.79 7.16
CA ASP A 35 -3.36 11.72 5.70
C ASP A 35 -3.93 12.98 5.01
N GLU A 36 -4.08 12.94 3.69
CA GLU A 36 -4.60 14.04 2.87
C GLU A 36 -6.10 14.30 3.07
N LEU A 37 -6.82 13.32 3.63
CA LEU A 37 -8.25 13.35 3.92
C LEU A 37 -8.53 13.69 5.39
N GLY A 38 -7.49 13.79 6.23
CA GLY A 38 -7.60 14.09 7.65
C GLY A 38 -7.73 12.85 8.55
N ASN A 39 -7.53 11.64 8.02
CA ASN A 39 -7.59 10.42 8.82
C ASN A 39 -6.27 10.20 9.58
N ALA A 40 -6.39 9.74 10.83
CA ALA A 40 -5.25 9.29 11.63
C ALA A 40 -4.78 7.89 11.19
N PRO A 41 -3.52 7.49 11.47
CA PRO A 41 -3.07 6.13 11.17
C PRO A 41 -3.89 5.10 11.95
N LEU A 42 -4.21 3.98 11.32
CA LEU A 42 -4.63 2.80 12.08
C LEU A 42 -3.40 2.09 12.65
N TYR A 43 -3.48 1.76 13.93
CA TYR A 43 -2.42 1.06 14.63
C TYR A 43 -2.67 -0.44 14.64
N GLY A 44 -1.60 -1.24 14.54
CA GLY A 44 -1.68 -2.68 14.64
C GLY A 44 -0.36 -3.33 15.05
N ALA A 45 -0.39 -4.64 15.20
CA ALA A 45 0.77 -5.45 15.56
C ALA A 45 1.17 -6.41 14.44
N GLY A 46 2.38 -6.95 14.56
CA GLY A 46 2.88 -7.97 13.66
C GLY A 46 3.34 -7.41 12.32
N GLY A 47 3.98 -6.24 12.30
CA GLY A 47 4.54 -5.66 11.07
C GLY A 47 5.51 -6.59 10.34
N HIS A 48 6.23 -7.43 11.10
CA HIS A 48 7.13 -8.47 10.56
C HIS A 48 6.40 -9.61 9.82
N LEU A 49 5.08 -9.75 10.01
CA LEU A 49 4.26 -10.75 9.33
C LEU A 49 3.59 -10.19 8.07
N LEU A 50 3.75 -8.90 7.78
CA LEU A 50 3.15 -8.27 6.62
C LEU A 50 3.79 -8.84 5.34
N PRO A 51 3.02 -9.53 4.47
CA PRO A 51 3.56 -10.12 3.27
C PRO A 51 4.14 -9.05 2.34
N ARG A 52 5.21 -9.41 1.65
CA ARG A 52 5.83 -8.59 0.60
C ARG A 52 5.77 -9.36 -0.70
N CYS A 53 5.67 -8.63 -1.81
CA CYS A 53 5.71 -9.24 -3.13
C CYS A 53 7.09 -9.85 -3.39
N ASP A 54 7.14 -11.09 -3.88
CA ASP A 54 8.38 -11.81 -4.17
C ASP A 54 9.18 -11.19 -5.33
N ASN A 55 8.49 -10.43 -6.20
CA ASN A 55 9.10 -9.79 -7.35
C ASN A 55 9.57 -8.35 -7.07
N CYS A 56 8.68 -7.48 -6.57
CA CYS A 56 8.96 -6.05 -6.41
C CYS A 56 9.16 -5.61 -4.95
N TRP A 57 9.03 -6.52 -3.98
CA TRP A 57 9.22 -6.25 -2.55
C TRP A 57 8.27 -5.22 -1.92
N ALA A 58 7.23 -4.84 -2.64
CA ALA A 58 6.16 -3.98 -2.14
C ALA A 58 5.35 -4.70 -1.06
N TYR A 59 4.92 -3.95 -0.05
CA TYR A 59 4.05 -4.49 1.00
C TYR A 59 2.65 -4.75 0.48
N PHE A 60 2.07 -5.85 0.95
CA PHE A 60 0.63 -6.09 0.83
C PHE A 60 -0.16 -4.95 1.45
N ASN A 61 -1.25 -4.54 0.81
CA ASN A 61 -2.11 -3.44 1.23
C ASN A 61 -3.49 -3.54 0.56
N THR A 62 -4.38 -2.61 0.89
CA THR A 62 -5.78 -2.55 0.42
C THR A 62 -5.98 -2.52 -1.10
N LEU A 63 -4.95 -2.18 -1.88
CA LEU A 63 -5.02 -2.15 -3.35
C LEU A 63 -4.68 -3.50 -3.99
N CYS A 64 -4.12 -4.44 -3.22
CA CYS A 64 -3.82 -5.77 -3.71
C CYS A 64 -5.10 -6.60 -3.82
N GLU A 65 -5.21 -7.39 -4.89
CA GLU A 65 -6.34 -8.30 -5.06
C GLU A 65 -6.09 -9.57 -4.26
N LEU A 66 -6.92 -9.81 -3.23
CA LEU A 66 -6.81 -10.96 -2.35
C LEU A 66 -7.72 -12.10 -2.83
N GLU A 67 -7.11 -13.26 -3.06
CA GLU A 67 -7.81 -14.52 -3.30
C GLU A 67 -7.78 -15.40 -2.04
N GLN A 68 -8.36 -16.61 -2.12
CA GLN A 68 -8.44 -17.51 -0.98
C GLN A 68 -7.07 -17.96 -0.44
N TRP A 69 -6.08 -18.13 -1.32
CA TRP A 69 -4.76 -18.71 -0.99
C TRP A 69 -3.58 -17.90 -1.51
N ALA A 70 -3.86 -16.78 -2.19
CA ALA A 70 -2.87 -16.00 -2.90
C ALA A 70 -3.34 -14.53 -2.98
N TRP A 71 -2.45 -13.66 -3.45
CA TRP A 71 -2.78 -12.28 -3.75
C TRP A 71 -1.96 -11.75 -4.91
N SER A 72 -2.58 -10.86 -5.69
CA SER A 72 -1.93 -10.20 -6.83
C SER A 72 -1.41 -8.83 -6.41
N CYS A 73 -0.13 -8.57 -6.68
CA CYS A 73 0.51 -7.31 -6.32
C CYS A 73 -0.04 -6.14 -7.16
N ALA A 74 -0.55 -5.11 -6.50
CA ALA A 74 -1.09 -3.92 -7.15
C ALA A 74 -0.06 -3.14 -8.00
N LEU A 75 1.25 -3.30 -7.74
CA LEU A 75 2.30 -2.55 -8.43
C LEU A 75 2.84 -3.27 -9.67
N CYS A 76 3.10 -4.58 -9.56
CA CYS A 76 3.74 -5.34 -10.63
C CYS A 76 2.89 -6.49 -11.20
N GLY A 77 1.70 -6.74 -10.64
CA GLY A 77 0.79 -7.79 -11.10
C GLY A 77 1.22 -9.23 -10.77
N SER A 78 2.36 -9.43 -10.10
CA SER A 78 2.82 -10.78 -9.72
C SER A 78 1.86 -11.41 -8.70
N LEU A 79 1.51 -12.67 -8.93
CA LEU A 79 0.75 -13.51 -8.00
C LEU A 79 1.67 -14.08 -6.93
N ASN A 80 1.33 -13.91 -5.65
CA ASN A 80 2.12 -14.36 -4.51
C ASN A 80 1.27 -15.30 -3.65
N ALA A 81 1.86 -16.39 -3.17
CA ALA A 81 1.16 -17.31 -2.27
C ALA A 81 1.04 -16.70 -0.86
N LEU A 82 -0.07 -17.00 -0.18
CA LEU A 82 -0.22 -16.67 1.24
C LEU A 82 0.33 -17.80 2.12
N SER A 83 0.95 -17.42 3.24
CA SER A 83 1.27 -18.39 4.31
C SER A 83 0.01 -18.78 5.08
N ALA A 84 0.07 -19.88 5.84
CA ALA A 84 -1.05 -20.32 6.68
C ALA A 84 -1.46 -19.26 7.72
N GLU A 85 -0.48 -18.55 8.27
CA GLU A 85 -0.70 -17.45 9.21
C GLU A 85 -1.41 -16.28 8.51
N ALA A 86 -0.98 -15.92 7.30
CA ALA A 86 -1.59 -14.85 6.51
C ALA A 86 -3.02 -15.19 6.09
N ILE A 87 -3.29 -16.43 5.67
CA ILE A 87 -4.65 -16.92 5.37
C ILE A 87 -5.56 -16.76 6.58
N THR A 88 -5.08 -17.15 7.76
CA THR A 88 -5.85 -17.03 9.00
C THR A 88 -6.13 -15.56 9.31
N ARG A 89 -5.11 -14.70 9.22
CA ARG A 89 -5.21 -13.26 9.47
C ARG A 89 -6.18 -12.55 8.53
N TYR A 90 -6.18 -12.90 7.25
CA TYR A 90 -7.01 -12.24 6.24
C TYR A 90 -8.38 -12.88 6.03
N SER A 91 -8.67 -14.01 6.69
CA SER A 91 -10.02 -14.59 6.74
C SER A 91 -11.05 -13.68 7.43
N GLN A 92 -10.58 -12.70 8.22
CA GLN A 92 -11.39 -11.66 8.86
C GLN A 92 -10.89 -10.27 8.43
N PRO A 93 -11.26 -9.78 7.23
CA PRO A 93 -10.66 -8.57 6.65
C PRO A 93 -10.75 -7.33 7.55
N ALA A 94 -11.84 -7.18 8.30
CA ALA A 94 -12.07 -6.05 9.20
C ALA A 94 -11.16 -6.00 10.43
N SER A 95 -10.40 -7.08 10.72
CA SER A 95 -9.51 -7.12 11.89
C SER A 95 -8.08 -6.67 11.60
N SER A 96 -7.74 -6.42 10.33
CA SER A 96 -6.37 -6.12 9.91
C SER A 96 -6.26 -4.69 9.36
N PRO A 97 -5.41 -3.82 9.94
CA PRO A 97 -5.24 -2.44 9.47
C PRO A 97 -4.86 -2.34 7.99
N GLU A 98 -3.96 -3.21 7.53
CA GLU A 98 -3.48 -3.29 6.13
C GLU A 98 -4.56 -3.66 5.11
N MET A 99 -5.70 -4.18 5.57
CA MET A 99 -6.88 -4.50 4.76
C MET A 99 -7.96 -3.41 4.82
N SER A 100 -7.81 -2.44 5.72
CA SER A 100 -8.85 -1.44 6.01
C SER A 100 -8.42 0.01 5.77
N SER A 101 -7.12 0.29 5.75
CA SER A 101 -6.57 1.63 5.57
C SER A 101 -5.28 1.62 4.75
N SER A 102 -5.07 2.66 3.95
CA SER A 102 -3.81 2.95 3.26
C SER A 102 -2.79 3.68 4.14
N PHE A 103 -3.20 4.13 5.33
CA PHE A 103 -2.33 4.78 6.31
C PHE A 103 -2.39 4.01 7.63
N ILE A 104 -1.31 3.28 7.92
CA ILE A 104 -1.19 2.40 9.08
C ILE A 104 0.20 2.51 9.70
N ASP A 105 0.29 2.25 11.00
CA ASP A 105 1.53 2.02 11.72
C ASP A 105 1.47 0.65 12.39
N LEU A 106 2.41 -0.23 12.04
CA LEU A 106 2.50 -1.59 12.58
C LEU A 106 3.69 -1.74 13.50
N GLU A 107 3.47 -2.31 14.68
CA GLU A 107 4.54 -2.62 15.62
C GLU A 107 5.46 -3.71 15.07
N MET A 108 6.76 -3.43 15.13
CA MET A 108 7.83 -4.38 14.84
C MET A 108 8.30 -5.03 16.14
N PRO A 109 8.64 -6.34 16.15
CA PRO A 109 9.25 -6.97 17.31
C PRO A 109 10.58 -6.29 17.63
N ALA A 110 10.88 -6.18 18.92
CA ALA A 110 12.10 -5.54 19.45
C ALA A 110 13.37 -6.34 19.14
#